data_AF-X1BYF1-F1
#
_entry.id   AF-X1BYF1-F1
#
_cell.length_a   1.000
_cell.length_b   1.000
_cell.length_c   1.000
_cell.angle_alpha   90.00
_cell.angle_beta   90.00
_cell.angle_gamma   90.00
#
_symmetry.space_group_name_H-M   'P 1'
#
loop_
_entity.id
_entity.type
_entity.pdbx_description
1 polymer ?
#
loop_
_entity_poly.entity_id
_entity_poly.type
_entity_poly.pdbx_seq_one_letter_code
_entity_poly.pdbx_strand_id
1 'polypeptide(L)'
;MNRRVCLLILIAVATGLAATDTSAQPLDKSAATQALHQVISFYRTQVGYQGAYLWRYSADLTRQEGEEKANKTSGWTQPPGSPSVGEAYLKAWRYSGDELCLEAAAEAANALVRSQLKSGGWSSHFDLGAEGRKRYAYRRAGAKGKNNYTTFDDNKSQSALMLLMHVDEALEFKNGTIHEAVDYALKKMLASQYPNGAWPQQFDAPHNPIKYPVKRAAYPPSWSRKYPKKDYRGY
;
A
#
# COMPACT_ATOMS: atom_id res chain seq x y z
N MET A 1 -20.06 -43.12 -64.39
CA MET A 1 -19.47 -43.05 -63.04
C MET A 1 -19.71 -41.64 -62.50
N ASN A 2 -20.65 -41.52 -61.56
CA ASN A 2 -21.22 -40.28 -61.06
C ASN A 2 -20.20 -39.43 -60.29
N ARG A 3 -20.10 -38.13 -60.60
CA ARG A 3 -19.70 -37.12 -59.60
C ARG A 3 -20.67 -35.95 -59.61
N ARG A 4 -21.18 -35.71 -58.41
CA ARG A 4 -22.27 -34.81 -58.05
C ARG A 4 -21.81 -33.35 -58.02
N VAL A 5 -22.73 -32.50 -58.46
CA VAL A 5 -23.03 -31.12 -58.04
C VAL A 5 -22.36 -30.67 -56.74
N CYS A 6 -21.78 -29.47 -56.74
CA CYS A 6 -21.96 -28.47 -55.67
C CYS A 6 -21.62 -27.08 -56.20
N LEU A 7 -22.68 -26.33 -56.54
CA LEU A 7 -22.67 -24.90 -56.81
C LEU A 7 -22.49 -24.18 -55.46
N LEU A 8 -21.38 -23.49 -55.25
CA LEU A 8 -21.21 -22.59 -54.10
C LEU A 8 -21.45 -21.16 -54.56
N ILE A 9 -22.70 -20.70 -54.39
CA ILE A 9 -23.02 -19.29 -54.27
C ILE A 9 -22.81 -18.96 -52.79
N LEU A 10 -21.77 -18.18 -52.47
CA LEU A 10 -21.72 -17.46 -51.19
C LEU A 10 -21.72 -15.97 -51.45
N ILE A 11 -22.77 -15.36 -50.93
CA ILE A 11 -23.14 -13.95 -50.99
C ILE A 11 -22.05 -13.14 -50.28
N ALA A 12 -21.45 -12.18 -50.99
CA ALA A 12 -20.63 -11.15 -50.39
C ALA A 12 -21.53 -10.18 -49.63
N VAL A 13 -21.73 -10.41 -48.32
CA VAL A 13 -22.29 -9.41 -47.43
C VAL A 13 -21.18 -8.39 -47.16
N ALA A 14 -21.16 -7.32 -47.96
CA ALA A 14 -20.41 -6.12 -47.63
C ALA A 14 -21.11 -5.42 -46.47
N THR A 15 -20.88 -5.88 -45.24
CA THR A 15 -21.12 -5.05 -44.06
C THR A 15 -20.15 -3.89 -44.14
N GLY A 16 -20.66 -2.71 -44.50
CA GLY A 16 -19.95 -1.46 -44.35
C GLY A 16 -19.58 -1.30 -42.88
N LEU A 17 -18.35 -1.67 -42.54
CA LEU A 17 -17.63 -1.14 -41.40
C LEU A 17 -17.44 0.34 -41.71
N ALA A 18 -18.45 1.15 -41.40
CA ALA A 18 -18.23 2.55 -41.16
C ALA A 18 -17.18 2.59 -40.04
N ALA A 19 -15.94 2.90 -40.41
CA ALA A 19 -14.94 3.30 -39.46
C ALA A 19 -15.56 4.49 -38.74
N THR A 20 -16.06 4.27 -37.52
CA THR A 20 -16.31 5.35 -36.58
C THR A 20 -14.95 6.00 -36.40
N ASP A 21 -14.75 7.11 -37.11
CA ASP A 21 -13.67 8.05 -36.87
C ASP A 21 -13.80 8.42 -35.40
N THR A 22 -13.08 7.67 -34.56
CA THR A 22 -12.92 7.99 -33.16
C THR A 22 -11.86 9.06 -33.16
N SER A 23 -12.20 10.22 -33.74
CA SER A 23 -11.44 11.44 -33.50
C SER A 23 -11.45 11.58 -31.99
N ALA A 24 -10.30 11.34 -31.37
CA ALA A 24 -10.14 11.52 -29.94
C ALA A 24 -10.54 12.97 -29.69
N GLN A 25 -11.69 13.19 -29.03
CA GLN A 25 -12.07 14.53 -28.64
C GLN A 25 -10.87 15.12 -27.89
N PRO A 26 -10.48 16.37 -28.20
CA PRO A 26 -9.41 17.02 -27.47
C PRO A 26 -9.71 16.89 -25.98
N LEU A 27 -8.75 16.38 -25.20
CA LEU A 27 -8.88 16.27 -23.75
C LEU A 27 -9.11 17.66 -23.18
N ASP A 28 -10.36 17.97 -22.86
CA ASP A 28 -10.73 19.19 -22.17
C ASP A 28 -10.26 19.09 -20.71
N LYS A 29 -9.48 20.09 -20.26
CA LYS A 29 -8.97 20.18 -18.90
C LYS A 29 -10.12 20.17 -17.88
N SER A 30 -11.25 20.80 -18.19
CA SER A 30 -12.42 20.81 -17.31
C SER A 30 -13.03 19.42 -17.17
N ALA A 31 -13.28 18.74 -18.29
CA ALA A 31 -13.74 17.34 -18.29
C ALA A 31 -12.78 16.40 -17.53
N ALA A 32 -11.47 16.55 -17.72
CA ALA A 32 -10.46 15.76 -17.01
C ALA A 32 -10.49 16.03 -15.49
N THR A 33 -10.64 17.29 -15.09
CA THR A 33 -10.75 17.68 -13.67
C THR A 33 -12.02 17.11 -13.04
N GLN A 34 -13.15 17.19 -13.75
CA GLN A 34 -14.41 16.62 -13.27
C GLN A 34 -14.33 15.10 -13.10
N ALA A 35 -13.72 14.39 -14.05
CA ALA A 35 -13.50 12.95 -13.94
C ALA A 35 -12.59 12.60 -12.75
N LEU A 36 -11.53 13.38 -12.53
CA LEU A 36 -10.62 13.21 -11.39
C LEU A 36 -11.36 13.38 -10.06
N HIS A 37 -12.19 14.41 -9.93
CA HIS A 37 -13.00 14.67 -8.74
C HIS A 37 -14.01 13.55 -8.48
N GLN A 38 -14.66 13.03 -9.52
CA GLN A 38 -15.60 11.92 -9.41
C GLN A 38 -14.90 10.66 -8.86
N VAL A 39 -13.72 10.32 -9.38
CA VAL A 39 -12.93 9.17 -8.92
C VAL A 39 -12.47 9.36 -7.48
N ILE A 40 -11.94 10.53 -7.12
CA ILE A 40 -11.49 10.83 -5.76
C ILE A 40 -12.67 10.74 -4.78
N SER A 41 -13.80 11.36 -5.11
CA SER A 41 -15.01 11.32 -4.29
C SER A 41 -15.50 9.90 -4.07
N PHE A 42 -15.59 9.09 -5.14
CA PHE A 42 -15.97 7.68 -5.03
C PHE A 42 -15.02 6.89 -4.13
N TYR A 43 -13.71 7.06 -4.28
CA TYR A 43 -12.74 6.33 -3.46
C TYR A 43 -12.76 6.76 -2.00
N ARG A 44 -12.84 8.07 -1.72
CA ARG A 44 -12.86 8.59 -0.34
C ARG A 44 -14.15 8.24 0.40
N THR A 45 -15.29 8.25 -0.28
CA THR A 45 -16.60 8.11 0.36
C THR A 45 -17.17 6.69 0.31
N GLN A 46 -16.89 5.93 -0.76
CA GLN A 46 -17.48 4.61 -0.96
C GLN A 46 -16.48 3.46 -0.78
N VAL A 47 -15.27 3.58 -1.34
CA VAL A 47 -14.28 2.49 -1.36
C VAL A 47 -13.48 2.41 -0.06
N GLY A 48 -12.77 3.49 0.27
CA GLY A 48 -11.90 3.56 1.43
C GLY A 48 -12.66 3.73 2.75
N TYR A 49 -11.90 3.74 3.83
CA TYR A 49 -12.38 4.10 5.16
C TYR A 49 -11.38 5.03 5.82
N GLN A 50 -11.69 6.33 5.83
CA GLN A 50 -10.82 7.35 6.42
C GLN A 50 -9.38 7.25 5.89
N GLY A 51 -9.19 7.18 4.57
CA GLY A 51 -7.88 7.02 3.93
C GLY A 51 -7.26 5.61 4.01
N ALA A 52 -7.95 4.62 4.59
CA ALA A 52 -7.54 3.22 4.51
C ALA A 52 -8.08 2.57 3.22
N TYR A 53 -7.18 1.91 2.49
CA TYR A 53 -7.47 1.20 1.24
C TYR A 53 -6.86 -0.21 1.21
N LEU A 54 -7.47 -1.08 0.41
CA LEU A 54 -7.14 -2.49 0.20
C LEU A 54 -6.81 -2.74 -1.28
N TRP A 55 -6.50 -3.98 -1.64
CA TRP A 55 -6.09 -4.31 -3.02
C TRP A 55 -7.27 -4.45 -3.97
N ARG A 56 -8.34 -5.12 -3.51
CA ARG A 56 -9.46 -5.50 -4.36
C ARG A 56 -10.78 -5.33 -3.63
N TYR A 57 -11.78 -4.94 -4.41
CA TYR A 57 -13.15 -4.73 -3.99
C TYR A 57 -14.08 -5.39 -5.01
N SER A 58 -15.18 -6.00 -4.55
CA SER A 58 -16.26 -6.39 -5.46
C SER A 58 -16.97 -5.15 -6.01
N ALA A 59 -17.63 -5.27 -7.16
CA ALA A 59 -18.30 -4.13 -7.81
C ALA A 59 -19.39 -3.48 -6.93
N ASP A 60 -20.03 -4.28 -6.06
CA ASP A 60 -21.03 -3.85 -5.08
C ASP A 60 -20.42 -3.47 -3.72
N LEU A 61 -19.09 -3.51 -3.59
CA LEU A 61 -18.32 -3.23 -2.37
C LEU A 61 -18.67 -4.11 -1.15
N THR A 62 -19.40 -5.21 -1.33
CA THR A 62 -19.75 -6.14 -0.25
C THR A 62 -18.56 -7.02 0.18
N ARG A 63 -17.56 -7.16 -0.69
CA ARG A 63 -16.33 -7.91 -0.45
C ARG A 63 -15.11 -7.05 -0.68
N GLN A 64 -14.11 -7.21 0.18
CA GLN A 64 -12.82 -6.53 0.10
C GLN A 64 -11.72 -7.42 0.67
N GLU A 65 -10.54 -7.34 0.07
CA GLU A 65 -9.41 -8.21 0.43
C GLU A 65 -8.06 -7.53 0.20
N GLY A 66 -7.10 -7.91 1.04
CA GLY A 66 -5.68 -7.84 0.74
C GLY A 66 -5.20 -9.24 0.37
N GLU A 67 -4.14 -9.71 1.01
CA GLU A 67 -3.75 -11.13 0.94
C GLU A 67 -4.79 -12.02 1.64
N GLU A 68 -5.40 -11.49 2.70
CA GLU A 68 -6.47 -12.13 3.45
C GLU A 68 -7.78 -11.34 3.34
N LYS A 69 -8.87 -11.97 3.80
CA LYS A 69 -10.18 -11.32 3.90
C LYS A 69 -10.08 -10.11 4.83
N ALA A 70 -10.53 -8.95 4.35
CA ALA A 70 -10.50 -7.71 5.08
C ALA A 70 -11.91 -7.22 5.45
N ASN A 71 -11.98 -6.26 6.37
CA ASN A 71 -13.21 -5.57 6.74
C ASN A 71 -13.16 -4.09 6.31
N LYS A 72 -14.28 -3.37 6.44
CA LYS A 72 -14.40 -2.00 5.91
C LYS A 72 -13.42 -1.04 6.56
N THR A 73 -13.05 -1.29 7.81
CA THR A 73 -12.11 -0.45 8.58
C THR A 73 -10.65 -0.86 8.41
N SER A 74 -10.37 -1.88 7.59
CA SER A 74 -9.03 -2.37 7.32
C SER A 74 -8.33 -1.53 6.25
N GLY A 75 -7.01 -1.40 6.38
CA GLY A 75 -6.13 -0.93 5.32
C GLY A 75 -4.97 -1.89 5.15
N TRP A 76 -4.50 -2.04 3.91
CA TRP A 76 -3.32 -2.83 3.60
C TRP A 76 -2.11 -1.92 3.48
N THR A 77 -1.00 -2.29 4.13
CA THR A 77 0.25 -1.53 4.02
C THR A 77 1.04 -1.98 2.80
N GLN A 78 1.03 -3.28 2.51
CA GLN A 78 1.75 -3.85 1.36
C GLN A 78 1.18 -3.28 0.04
N PRO A 79 2.05 -2.80 -0.88
CA PRO A 79 1.64 -2.37 -2.21
C PRO A 79 0.88 -3.48 -2.97
N PRO A 80 -0.19 -3.16 -3.72
CA PRO A 80 -0.77 -1.84 -3.96
C PRO A 80 -1.85 -1.46 -2.92
N GLY A 81 -1.48 -1.30 -1.65
CA GLY A 81 -2.38 -0.90 -0.56
C GLY A 81 -2.52 0.61 -0.36
N SER A 82 -2.81 1.01 0.88
CA SER A 82 -3.04 2.41 1.28
C SER A 82 -1.91 3.36 0.87
N PRO A 83 -0.60 3.01 1.03
CA PRO A 83 0.49 3.88 0.58
C PRO A 83 0.43 4.16 -0.93
N SER A 84 0.11 3.15 -1.74
CA SER A 84 0.06 3.28 -3.20
C SER A 84 -1.10 4.18 -3.66
N VAL A 85 -2.25 4.12 -2.99
CA VAL A 85 -3.38 5.01 -3.29
C VAL A 85 -3.06 6.46 -2.91
N GLY A 86 -2.43 6.68 -1.74
CA GLY A 86 -1.99 8.01 -1.33
C GLY A 86 -0.96 8.62 -2.29
N GLU A 87 0.01 7.83 -2.76
CA GLU A 87 0.98 8.28 -3.77
C GLU A 87 0.32 8.60 -5.11
N ALA A 88 -0.74 7.88 -5.50
CA ALA A 88 -1.50 8.18 -6.70
C ALA A 88 -2.22 9.55 -6.60
N TYR A 89 -2.81 9.85 -5.44
CA TYR A 89 -3.38 11.18 -5.19
C TYR A 89 -2.33 12.27 -5.20
N LEU A 90 -1.18 12.04 -4.56
CA LEU A 90 -0.11 13.02 -4.52
C LEU A 90 0.48 13.28 -5.91
N LYS A 91 0.62 12.23 -6.71
CA LYS A 91 1.02 12.33 -8.12
C LYS A 91 0.00 13.15 -8.91
N ALA A 92 -1.30 12.93 -8.71
CA ALA A 92 -2.34 13.72 -9.37
C ALA A 92 -2.21 15.21 -9.00
N TRP A 93 -2.07 15.53 -7.70
CA TRP A 93 -1.84 16.91 -7.23
C TRP A 93 -0.62 17.55 -7.87
N ARG A 94 0.52 16.85 -7.95
CA ARG A 94 1.75 17.37 -8.58
C ARG A 94 1.55 17.75 -10.06
N TYR A 95 0.63 17.10 -10.78
CA TYR A 95 0.34 17.41 -12.18
C TYR A 95 -0.78 18.43 -12.37
N SER A 96 -1.80 18.43 -11.50
CA SER A 96 -2.99 19.26 -11.66
C SER A 96 -2.95 20.55 -10.84
N GLY A 97 -2.23 20.56 -9.72
CA GLY A 97 -2.33 21.58 -8.67
C GLY A 97 -3.63 21.50 -7.87
N ASP A 98 -4.43 20.45 -8.05
CA ASP A 98 -5.78 20.36 -7.49
C ASP A 98 -5.76 20.00 -6.00
N GLU A 99 -6.26 20.90 -5.16
CA GLU A 99 -6.23 20.75 -3.70
C GLU A 99 -6.97 19.50 -3.22
N LEU A 100 -8.03 19.05 -3.92
CA LEU A 100 -8.75 17.84 -3.54
C LEU A 100 -7.85 16.60 -3.62
N CYS A 101 -6.89 16.58 -4.54
CA CYS A 101 -5.88 15.52 -4.62
C CYS A 101 -4.94 15.55 -3.40
N LEU A 102 -4.48 16.73 -2.98
CA LEU A 102 -3.60 16.84 -1.81
C LEU A 102 -4.33 16.47 -0.52
N GLU A 103 -5.60 16.88 -0.37
CA GLU A 103 -6.45 16.46 0.75
C GLU A 103 -6.60 14.94 0.80
N ALA A 104 -6.85 14.30 -0.34
CA ALA A 104 -6.99 12.85 -0.43
C ALA A 104 -5.68 12.12 -0.07
N ALA A 105 -4.54 12.63 -0.53
CA ALA A 105 -3.22 12.13 -0.15
C ALA A 105 -2.97 12.28 1.36
N ALA A 106 -3.31 13.43 1.94
CA ALA A 106 -3.20 13.70 3.36
C ALA A 106 -4.13 12.79 4.19
N GLU A 107 -5.32 12.46 3.69
CA GLU A 107 -6.21 11.50 4.36
C GLU A 107 -5.60 10.10 4.44
N ALA A 108 -5.00 9.62 3.34
CA ALA A 108 -4.27 8.35 3.31
C ALA A 108 -3.04 8.36 4.24
N ALA A 109 -2.26 9.44 4.25
CA ALA A 109 -1.15 9.63 5.19
C ALA A 109 -1.63 9.57 6.65
N ASN A 110 -2.75 10.23 6.98
CA ASN A 110 -3.32 10.18 8.33
C ASN A 110 -3.85 8.79 8.73
N ALA A 111 -4.25 7.94 7.78
CA ALA A 111 -4.51 6.53 8.06
C ALA A 111 -3.25 5.81 8.55
N LEU A 112 -2.12 6.03 7.89
CA LEU A 112 -0.83 5.46 8.29
C LEU A 112 -0.35 6.02 9.64
N VAL A 113 -0.50 7.32 9.90
CA VAL A 113 -0.18 7.90 11.22
C VAL A 113 -0.96 7.21 12.35
N ARG A 114 -2.25 6.94 12.14
CA ARG A 114 -3.11 6.30 13.14
C ARG A 114 -2.81 4.81 13.34
N SER A 115 -2.29 4.15 12.31
CA SER A 115 -1.91 2.73 12.35
C SER A 115 -0.43 2.49 12.66
N GLN A 116 0.36 3.54 12.89
CA GLN A 116 1.77 3.41 13.24
C GLN A 116 1.94 2.70 14.58
N LEU A 117 2.81 1.69 14.61
CA LEU A 117 3.08 0.85 15.78
C LEU A 117 4.09 1.51 16.73
N LYS A 118 4.07 1.13 18.01
CA LYS A 118 5.06 1.57 19.02
C LYS A 118 6.49 1.10 18.69
N SER A 119 6.63 0.07 17.87
CA SER A 119 7.94 -0.36 17.34
C SER A 119 8.51 0.60 16.31
N GLY A 120 7.70 1.39 15.60
CA GLY A 120 8.20 2.43 14.69
C GLY A 120 7.46 2.54 13.36
N GLY A 121 7.28 1.41 12.69
CA GLY A 121 6.64 1.32 11.38
C GLY A 121 5.27 0.68 11.45
N TRP A 122 5.01 -0.23 10.51
CA TRP A 122 3.69 -0.81 10.27
C TRP A 122 3.75 -2.34 10.13
N SER A 123 2.63 -2.97 10.46
CA SER A 123 2.37 -4.38 10.13
C SER A 123 1.95 -4.50 8.65
N SER A 124 1.84 -5.72 8.12
CA SER A 124 1.41 -5.97 6.74
C SER A 124 0.06 -5.33 6.40
N HIS A 125 -0.82 -5.29 7.38
CA HIS A 125 -2.10 -4.60 7.32
C HIS A 125 -2.46 -4.01 8.69
N PHE A 126 -3.46 -3.15 8.68
CA PHE A 126 -3.98 -2.47 9.85
C PHE A 126 -5.51 -2.42 9.82
N ASP A 127 -6.10 -2.08 10.95
CA ASP A 127 -7.53 -1.86 11.13
C ASP A 127 -7.75 -0.65 12.04
N LEU A 128 -8.47 0.35 11.54
CA LEU A 128 -8.72 1.62 12.21
C LEU A 128 -9.97 1.58 13.11
N GLY A 129 -10.77 0.51 13.00
CA GLY A 129 -11.96 0.26 13.80
C GLY A 129 -11.63 -0.15 15.24
N ALA A 130 -12.67 -0.31 16.06
CA ALA A 130 -12.53 -0.66 17.47
C ALA A 130 -11.81 -2.00 17.69
N GLU A 131 -12.06 -3.00 16.82
CA GLU A 131 -11.40 -4.30 16.90
C GLU A 131 -9.91 -4.20 16.55
N GLY A 132 -9.54 -3.38 15.57
CA GLY A 132 -8.14 -3.12 15.25
C GLY A 132 -7.36 -2.57 16.44
N ARG A 133 -7.94 -1.60 17.18
CA ARG A 133 -7.31 -1.03 18.39
C ARG A 133 -7.06 -2.05 19.49
N LYS A 134 -7.82 -3.15 19.54
CA LYS A 134 -7.61 -4.28 20.46
C LYS A 134 -6.54 -5.27 19.97
N ARG A 135 -6.24 -5.29 18.67
CA ARG A 135 -5.29 -6.23 18.04
C ARG A 135 -3.88 -5.66 17.85
N TYR A 136 -3.75 -4.35 17.72
CA TYR A 136 -2.46 -3.69 17.45
C TYR A 136 -2.03 -2.75 18.57
N ALA A 137 -0.72 -2.68 18.77
CA ALA A 137 -0.06 -1.75 19.65
C ALA A 137 0.23 -0.41 18.94
N TYR A 138 -0.77 0.20 18.32
CA TYR A 138 -0.65 1.54 17.75
C TYR A 138 -0.19 2.57 18.79
N ARG A 139 0.56 3.58 18.34
CA ARG A 139 1.13 4.63 19.19
C ARG A 139 0.06 5.43 19.94
N ARG A 140 -0.97 5.90 19.23
CA ARG A 140 -1.97 6.84 19.77
C ARG A 140 -3.21 6.16 20.37
N ALA A 141 -3.67 5.05 19.82
CA ALA A 141 -4.96 4.44 20.20
C ALA A 141 -4.92 2.91 20.33
N GLY A 142 -3.73 2.30 20.37
CA GLY A 142 -3.58 0.85 20.41
C GLY A 142 -3.45 0.27 21.81
N ALA A 143 -3.96 -0.95 21.99
CA ALA A 143 -3.86 -1.70 23.23
C ALA A 143 -2.40 -2.08 23.57
N LYS A 144 -2.08 -2.09 24.87
CA LYS A 144 -0.77 -2.54 25.36
C LYS A 144 -0.64 -4.06 25.23
N GLY A 145 0.57 -4.56 24.96
CA GLY A 145 0.85 -6.01 24.84
C GLY A 145 0.21 -6.69 23.64
N LYS A 146 -0.16 -5.93 22.61
CA LYS A 146 -0.74 -6.43 21.36
C LYS A 146 0.27 -6.37 20.22
N ASN A 147 -0.14 -6.73 19.00
CA ASN A 147 0.78 -6.84 17.87
C ASN A 147 1.56 -5.53 17.68
N ASN A 148 2.87 -5.59 17.88
CA ASN A 148 3.80 -4.48 17.76
C ASN A 148 4.90 -4.79 16.73
N TYR A 149 4.72 -5.78 15.85
CA TYR A 149 5.74 -6.11 14.86
C TYR A 149 5.66 -5.17 13.67
N THR A 150 6.67 -4.32 13.53
CA THR A 150 6.97 -3.60 12.30
C THR A 150 7.59 -4.57 11.31
N THR A 151 7.22 -4.48 10.03
CA THR A 151 7.82 -5.31 8.96
C THR A 151 8.43 -4.47 7.84
N PHE A 152 9.60 -4.89 7.39
CA PHE A 152 10.31 -4.38 6.22
C PHE A 152 10.10 -5.24 4.97
N ASP A 153 9.43 -6.37 5.13
CA ASP A 153 9.06 -7.28 4.06
C ASP A 153 8.16 -6.58 3.02
N ASP A 154 8.26 -6.98 1.75
CA ASP A 154 7.46 -6.46 0.63
C ASP A 154 7.28 -4.93 0.58
N ASN A 155 8.31 -4.16 0.96
CA ASN A 155 8.27 -2.69 0.93
C ASN A 155 7.14 -2.08 1.79
N LYS A 156 6.65 -2.81 2.81
CA LYS A 156 5.49 -2.43 3.64
C LYS A 156 5.77 -1.13 4.40
N SER A 157 6.64 -1.16 5.41
CA SER A 157 6.89 0.05 6.22
C SER A 157 7.61 1.15 5.45
N GLN A 158 8.41 0.78 4.44
CA GLN A 158 9.17 1.73 3.63
C GLN A 158 8.24 2.55 2.73
N SER A 159 7.29 1.91 2.03
CA SER A 159 6.31 2.65 1.20
C SER A 159 5.39 3.52 2.06
N ALA A 160 4.98 3.04 3.24
CA ALA A 160 4.21 3.85 4.19
C ALA A 160 5.00 5.10 4.63
N LEU A 161 6.27 4.94 4.99
CA LEU A 161 7.12 6.06 5.39
C LEU A 161 7.38 7.03 4.22
N MET A 162 7.62 6.52 3.01
CA MET A 162 7.80 7.38 1.82
C MET A 162 6.57 8.24 1.56
N LEU A 163 5.35 7.67 1.63
CA LEU A 163 4.13 8.47 1.47
C LEU A 163 4.05 9.57 2.53
N LEU A 164 4.35 9.25 3.80
CA LEU A 164 4.35 10.27 4.86
C LEU A 164 5.35 11.38 4.56
N MET A 165 6.58 11.05 4.15
CA MET A 165 7.60 12.05 3.80
C MET A 165 7.19 12.94 2.63
N HIS A 166 6.64 12.35 1.56
CA HIS A 166 6.21 13.12 0.39
C HIS A 166 5.00 14.01 0.68
N VAL A 167 4.05 13.55 1.51
CA VAL A 167 2.92 14.37 1.94
C VAL A 167 3.38 15.47 2.89
N ASP A 168 4.32 15.18 3.79
CA ASP A 168 4.88 16.20 4.70
C ASP A 168 5.57 17.32 3.91
N GLU A 169 6.39 16.95 2.92
CA GLU A 169 7.01 17.89 1.98
C GLU A 169 5.96 18.71 1.21
N ALA A 170 4.93 18.08 0.67
CA ALA A 170 3.85 18.75 -0.05
C ALA A 170 3.04 19.71 0.83
N LEU A 171 3.01 19.47 2.14
CA LEU A 171 2.43 20.36 3.15
C LEU A 171 3.45 21.32 3.75
N GLU A 172 4.61 21.49 3.10
CA GLU A 172 5.70 22.37 3.52
C GLU A 172 6.19 22.11 4.94
N PHE A 173 6.11 20.86 5.41
CA PHE A 173 6.45 20.42 6.76
C PHE A 173 5.65 21.12 7.87
N LYS A 174 4.49 21.72 7.54
CA LYS A 174 3.64 22.45 8.49
C LYS A 174 2.67 21.53 9.24
N ASN A 175 2.49 20.30 8.79
CA ASN A 175 1.64 19.33 9.48
C ASN A 175 2.44 18.58 10.56
N GLY A 176 2.49 19.15 11.77
CA GLY A 176 3.27 18.59 12.88
C GLY A 176 2.90 17.15 13.28
N THR A 177 1.69 16.66 12.96
CA THR A 177 1.32 15.27 13.22
C THR A 177 1.95 14.30 12.23
N ILE A 178 2.01 14.65 10.95
CA ILE A 178 2.68 13.83 9.93
C ILE A 178 4.20 13.91 10.12
N HIS A 179 4.74 15.11 10.33
CA HIS A 179 6.16 15.33 10.58
C HIS A 179 6.67 14.49 11.76
N GLU A 180 5.98 14.53 12.90
CA GLU A 180 6.33 13.72 14.07
C GLU A 180 6.29 12.21 13.77
N ALA A 181 5.33 11.75 12.96
CA ALA A 181 5.23 10.34 12.60
C ALA A 181 6.40 9.90 11.70
N VAL A 182 6.85 10.75 10.78
CA VAL A 182 8.05 10.55 9.95
C VAL A 182 9.29 10.42 10.82
N ASP A 183 9.54 11.39 11.69
CA ASP A 183 10.70 11.39 12.59
C ASP A 183 10.72 10.16 13.49
N TYR A 184 9.56 9.81 14.04
CA TYR A 184 9.42 8.63 14.87
C TYR A 184 9.77 7.34 14.12
N ALA A 185 9.24 7.19 12.91
CA ALA A 185 9.52 6.02 12.06
C ALA A 185 11.01 5.93 11.73
N LEU A 186 11.61 7.01 11.23
CA LEU A 186 13.03 7.05 10.86
C LEU A 186 13.93 6.67 12.04
N LYS A 187 13.72 7.29 13.20
CA LYS A 187 14.50 6.99 14.42
C LYS A 187 14.38 5.52 14.82
N LYS A 188 13.18 4.96 14.75
CA LYS A 188 12.92 3.57 15.14
C LYS A 188 13.44 2.55 14.14
N MET A 189 13.35 2.85 12.85
CA MET A 189 13.97 2.04 11.81
C MET A 189 15.49 2.01 12.00
N LEU A 190 16.15 3.17 12.13
CA LEU A 190 17.60 3.20 12.37
C LEU A 190 17.99 2.41 13.63
N ALA A 191 17.20 2.50 14.70
CA ALA A 191 17.44 1.75 15.93
C ALA A 191 17.20 0.22 15.80
N SER A 192 16.54 -0.25 14.74
CA SER A 192 16.34 -1.68 14.49
C SER A 192 17.46 -2.33 13.68
N GLN A 193 18.39 -1.54 13.13
CA GLN A 193 19.55 -2.08 12.42
C GLN A 193 20.41 -2.93 13.36
N TYR A 194 20.81 -4.12 12.91
CA TYR A 194 21.74 -4.97 13.65
C TYR A 194 23.14 -4.32 13.74
N PRO A 195 23.97 -4.67 14.75
CA PRO A 195 25.31 -4.12 14.90
C PRO A 195 26.25 -4.31 13.70
N ASN A 196 25.99 -5.32 12.87
CA ASN A 196 26.74 -5.59 11.63
C ASN A 196 26.20 -4.84 10.41
N GLY A 197 25.21 -3.94 10.57
CA GLY A 197 24.58 -3.17 9.51
C GLY A 197 23.43 -3.87 8.79
N ALA A 198 23.12 -5.13 9.11
CA ALA A 198 21.98 -5.84 8.55
C ALA A 198 20.64 -5.28 9.07
N TRP A 199 19.56 -5.58 8.35
CA TRP A 199 18.20 -5.16 8.71
C TRP A 199 17.34 -6.39 9.02
N PRO A 200 16.55 -6.37 10.10
CA PRO A 200 15.61 -7.46 10.38
C PRO A 200 14.50 -7.49 9.34
N GLN A 201 13.92 -8.65 9.06
CA GLN A 201 12.68 -8.66 8.26
C GLN A 201 11.52 -8.02 9.05
N GLN A 202 11.43 -8.32 10.35
CA GLN A 202 10.43 -7.76 11.27
C GLN A 202 11.05 -7.47 12.63
N PHE A 203 10.53 -6.48 13.36
CA PHE A 203 11.01 -6.15 14.70
C PHE A 203 9.90 -5.51 15.55
N ASP A 204 9.96 -5.73 16.86
CA ASP A 204 9.07 -5.09 17.85
C ASP A 204 9.82 -4.16 18.82
N ALA A 205 11.16 -4.27 18.88
CA ALA A 205 12.07 -3.43 19.64
C ALA A 205 13.49 -3.44 19.03
N PRO A 206 14.35 -2.45 19.38
CA PRO A 206 15.77 -2.49 19.05
C PRO A 206 16.46 -3.79 19.50
N HIS A 207 17.41 -4.26 18.70
CA HIS A 207 18.10 -5.53 18.97
C HIS A 207 19.16 -5.38 20.05
N ASN A 208 19.30 -6.40 20.91
CA ASN A 208 20.34 -6.41 21.93
C ASN A 208 21.70 -6.75 21.28
N PRO A 209 22.67 -5.83 21.25
CA PRO A 209 23.94 -6.06 20.56
C PRO A 209 24.74 -7.23 21.15
N ILE A 210 24.54 -7.56 22.43
CA ILE A 210 25.18 -8.71 23.09
C ILE A 210 24.69 -10.03 22.49
N LYS A 211 23.42 -10.09 22.08
CA LYS A 211 22.83 -11.29 21.43
C LYS A 211 23.22 -11.41 19.96
N TYR A 212 23.58 -10.29 19.31
CA TYR A 212 23.94 -10.21 17.90
C TYR A 212 25.35 -9.63 17.72
N PRO A 213 26.40 -10.31 18.21
CA PRO A 213 27.76 -9.80 18.09
C PRO A 213 28.20 -9.76 16.62
N VAL A 214 28.99 -8.75 16.27
CA VAL A 214 29.59 -8.65 14.94
C VAL A 214 30.60 -9.78 14.76
N LYS A 215 30.32 -10.67 13.81
CA LYS A 215 31.19 -11.80 13.45
C LYS A 215 31.74 -11.60 12.05
N ARG A 216 32.96 -12.09 11.80
CA ARG A 216 33.49 -12.22 10.44
C ARG A 216 32.61 -13.20 9.65
N ALA A 217 32.28 -12.84 8.42
CA ALA A 217 31.53 -13.73 7.53
C ALA A 217 32.30 -15.05 7.33
N ALA A 218 31.60 -16.17 7.43
CA ALA A 218 32.15 -17.50 7.26
C ALA A 218 31.06 -18.47 6.79
N TYR A 219 31.47 -19.51 6.06
CA TYR A 219 30.59 -20.64 5.75
C TYR A 219 30.73 -21.71 6.84
N PRO A 220 29.64 -22.38 7.25
CA PRO A 220 29.77 -23.55 8.09
C PRO A 220 30.49 -24.66 7.30
N PRO A 221 31.29 -25.52 7.98
CA PRO A 221 32.01 -26.61 7.31
C PRO A 221 31.06 -27.63 6.66
N SER A 222 29.79 -27.67 7.10
CA SER A 222 28.72 -28.44 6.48
C SER A 222 27.39 -27.68 6.57
N TRP A 223 26.52 -27.87 5.59
CA TRP A 223 25.18 -27.26 5.55
C TRP A 223 24.11 -28.35 5.32
N SER A 224 23.19 -28.50 6.28
CA SER A 224 22.09 -29.46 6.16
C SER A 224 21.13 -29.08 5.03
N ARG A 225 20.80 -30.03 4.15
CA ARG A 225 19.72 -29.87 3.15
C ARG A 225 18.32 -30.04 3.74
N LYS A 226 18.21 -30.48 4.99
CA LYS A 226 16.94 -30.57 5.71
C LYS A 226 16.57 -29.20 6.30
N TYR A 227 15.39 -28.69 5.94
CA TYR A 227 14.87 -27.43 6.46
C TYR A 227 14.72 -27.47 7.99
N PRO A 228 15.34 -26.55 8.76
CA PRO A 228 15.40 -26.63 10.21
C PRO A 228 14.11 -26.23 10.93
N LYS A 229 13.09 -25.68 10.23
CA LYS A 229 11.82 -25.20 10.81
C LYS A 229 12.00 -24.21 11.98
N LYS A 230 13.09 -23.42 11.97
CA LYS A 230 13.34 -22.39 12.97
C LYS A 230 12.54 -21.13 12.65
N ASP A 231 12.11 -20.44 13.69
CA ASP A 231 11.48 -19.12 13.58
C ASP A 231 12.51 -18.11 13.07
N TYR A 232 12.29 -17.54 11.88
CA TYR A 232 13.23 -16.63 11.24
C TYR A 232 13.01 -15.15 11.61
N ARG A 233 12.01 -14.84 12.44
CA ARG A 233 11.64 -13.44 12.77
C ARG A 233 12.68 -12.66 13.59
N GLY A 234 13.70 -13.32 14.13
CA GLY A 234 14.72 -12.71 15.00
C GLY A 234 16.16 -13.12 14.71
N TYR A 235 16.51 -13.43 13.46
CA TYR A 235 17.89 -13.68 13.03
C TYR A 235 18.51 -12.47 12.35
#